data_AF-A0A8J3G126-F1
#
_entry.id   AF-A0A8J3G126-F1
#
_cell.length_a   1.000
_cell.length_b   1.000
_cell.length_c   1.000
_cell.angle_alpha   90.00
_cell.angle_beta   90.00
_cell.angle_gamma   90.00
#
_symmetry.space_group_name_H-M   'P 1'
#
loop_
_entity.id
_entity.type
_entity.pdbx_description
1 polymer ?
#
loop_
_entity_poly.entity_id
_entity_poly.type
_entity_poly.pdbx_seq_one_letter_code
_entity_poly.pdbx_strand_id
1 'polypeptide(L)'
;MRNLTLMTLGLLTLAACNTLPDPVAEPVFVDVPPMRTCTPINALTRVTIPAKTETYYAITEIENPPYEPIQNKQTMTRVIEEARTVFVNSEGTEVTDVCDVEINPNGMTSDGSF
;
A
#
# COMPACT_ATOMS: atom_id res chain seq x y z
N MET A 1 6.77 95.97 -32.80
CA MET A 1 7.76 96.16 -31.72
C MET A 1 7.19 95.58 -30.43
N ARG A 2 8.06 94.90 -29.66
CA ARG A 2 7.99 94.70 -28.21
C ARG A 2 7.31 93.41 -27.69
N ASN A 3 8.18 92.41 -27.55
CA ASN A 3 8.32 91.46 -26.43
C ASN A 3 7.57 91.86 -25.15
N LEU A 4 7.06 90.87 -24.39
CA LEU A 4 7.74 90.28 -23.22
C LEU A 4 6.78 89.34 -22.44
N THR A 5 7.28 88.12 -22.19
CA THR A 5 7.19 87.27 -20.97
C THR A 5 5.84 86.96 -20.29
N LEU A 6 5.46 85.69 -20.15
CA LEU A 6 5.95 84.64 -19.21
C LEU A 6 5.25 84.72 -17.84
N MET A 7 4.19 83.92 -17.67
CA MET A 7 3.69 83.50 -16.36
C MET A 7 2.91 82.19 -16.46
N THR A 8 3.29 81.27 -15.56
CA THR A 8 2.49 80.20 -14.90
C THR A 8 1.95 79.08 -15.81
N LEU A 9 2.22 77.80 -15.57
CA LEU A 9 1.72 76.95 -14.50
C LEU A 9 2.50 75.61 -14.68
N GLY A 10 3.27 75.12 -13.72
CA GLY A 10 2.74 74.19 -12.72
C GLY A 10 2.12 72.95 -13.37
N LEU A 11 2.85 71.83 -13.41
CA LEU A 11 2.32 70.47 -13.16
C LEU A 11 3.49 69.47 -13.19
N LEU A 12 4.02 69.13 -12.00
CA LEU A 12 4.74 67.88 -11.83
C LEU A 12 3.72 66.75 -12.04
N THR A 13 3.81 66.03 -13.16
CA THR A 13 3.07 64.79 -13.35
C THR A 13 3.80 63.70 -12.57
N LEU A 14 3.39 63.49 -11.30
CA LEU A 14 3.61 62.21 -10.64
C LEU A 14 2.84 61.16 -11.45
N ALA A 15 3.53 60.47 -12.35
CA ALA A 15 3.06 59.20 -12.88
C ALA A 15 3.03 58.20 -11.72
N ALA A 16 1.93 58.18 -10.97
CA ALA A 16 1.63 57.11 -10.05
C ALA A 16 1.39 55.84 -10.88
N CYS A 17 2.40 54.98 -10.97
CA CYS A 17 2.21 53.59 -11.39
C CYS A 17 1.30 52.93 -10.35
N ASN A 18 -0.01 52.88 -10.60
CA ASN A 18 -0.86 51.91 -9.94
C ASN A 18 -0.51 50.54 -10.54
N THR A 19 0.35 49.79 -9.86
CA THR A 19 0.45 48.35 -10.08
C THR A 19 -0.91 47.76 -9.74
N LEU A 20 -1.65 47.33 -10.77
CA LEU A 20 -2.87 46.55 -10.58
C LEU A 20 -2.48 45.32 -9.73
N PRO A 21 -3.19 45.06 -8.62
CA PRO A 21 -2.92 43.86 -7.84
C PRO A 21 -3.15 42.64 -8.73
N ASP A 22 -2.19 41.73 -8.77
CA ASP A 22 -2.29 40.51 -9.55
C ASP A 22 -3.59 39.77 -9.17
N PRO A 23 -4.39 39.32 -10.15
CA PRO A 23 -5.59 38.58 -9.85
C PRO A 23 -5.21 37.32 -9.08
N VAL A 24 -5.68 37.21 -7.84
CA VAL A 24 -5.51 36.02 -7.01
C VAL A 24 -6.25 34.89 -7.72
N ALA A 25 -5.51 33.99 -8.36
CA ALA A 25 -6.11 32.85 -9.05
C ALA A 25 -6.88 32.00 -8.04
N GLU A 26 -8.15 31.71 -8.34
CA GLU A 26 -8.96 30.83 -7.52
C GLU A 26 -8.35 29.41 -7.51
N PRO A 27 -8.32 28.72 -6.36
CA PRO A 27 -7.74 27.39 -6.28
C PRO A 27 -8.53 26.41 -7.14
N VAL A 28 -7.84 25.79 -8.11
CA VAL A 28 -8.40 24.72 -8.93
C VAL A 28 -8.43 23.44 -8.09
N PHE A 29 -9.62 23.05 -7.64
CA PHE A 29 -9.83 21.74 -7.02
C PHE A 29 -9.92 20.68 -8.12
N VAL A 30 -8.89 19.85 -8.21
CA VAL A 30 -8.91 18.65 -9.06
C VAL A 30 -9.38 17.50 -8.19
N ASP A 31 -10.62 17.06 -8.40
CA ASP A 31 -11.15 15.84 -7.79
C ASP A 31 -10.56 14.64 -8.51
N VAL A 32 -9.54 14.02 -7.90
CA VAL A 32 -8.90 12.83 -8.45
C VAL A 32 -9.62 11.61 -7.87
N PRO A 33 -10.25 10.76 -8.69
CA PRO A 33 -10.93 9.59 -8.16
C PRO A 33 -9.92 8.66 -7.48
N PRO A 34 -10.28 8.05 -6.34
CA PRO A 34 -9.39 7.11 -5.66
C PRO A 34 -9.13 5.90 -6.57
N MET A 35 -7.88 5.69 -6.95
CA MET A 35 -7.47 4.50 -7.69
C MET A 35 -7.19 3.35 -6.73
N ARG A 36 -7.86 2.22 -6.95
CA ARG A 36 -7.57 0.96 -6.25
C ARG A 36 -6.30 0.34 -6.83
N THR A 37 -5.32 0.07 -5.97
CA THR A 37 -4.08 -0.63 -6.36
C THR A 37 -4.14 -2.14 -6.10
N CYS A 38 -5.10 -2.58 -5.27
CA CYS A 38 -5.27 -3.94 -4.77
C CYS A 38 -6.31 -4.75 -5.57
N THR A 39 -6.23 -6.08 -5.46
CA THR A 39 -7.17 -7.01 -6.11
C THR A 39 -8.38 -7.26 -5.20
N PRO A 40 -9.61 -7.14 -5.71
CA PRO A 40 -10.79 -7.31 -4.87
C PRO A 40 -10.99 -8.78 -4.48
N ILE A 41 -11.30 -9.03 -3.20
CA ILE A 41 -11.42 -10.40 -2.66
C ILE A 41 -12.50 -11.24 -3.36
N ASN A 42 -13.55 -10.60 -3.89
CA ASN A 42 -14.66 -11.27 -4.58
C ASN A 42 -14.25 -11.90 -5.93
N ALA A 43 -13.11 -11.46 -6.50
CA ALA A 43 -12.53 -12.02 -7.71
C ALA A 43 -11.55 -13.16 -7.42
N LEU A 44 -11.32 -13.48 -6.14
CA LEU A 44 -10.33 -14.46 -5.70
C LEU A 44 -10.97 -15.68 -5.06
N THR A 45 -10.27 -16.80 -5.14
CA THR A 45 -10.66 -18.05 -4.47
C THR A 45 -9.78 -18.26 -3.26
N ARG A 46 -10.40 -18.53 -2.10
CA ARG A 46 -9.69 -18.91 -0.87
C ARG A 46 -9.30 -20.39 -0.94
N VAL A 47 -8.02 -20.68 -0.78
CA VAL A 47 -7.48 -22.05 -0.81
C VAL A 47 -6.68 -22.33 0.45
N THR A 48 -6.89 -23.50 1.05
CA THR A 48 -6.12 -23.97 2.21
C THR A 48 -5.03 -24.93 1.74
N ILE A 49 -3.78 -24.56 1.99
CA ILE A 49 -2.61 -25.40 1.76
C ILE A 49 -2.35 -26.19 3.05
N PRO A 50 -2.38 -27.53 3.01
CA PRO A 50 -2.17 -28.35 4.20
C PRO A 50 -0.72 -28.26 4.69
N ALA A 51 -0.52 -28.54 5.98
CA ALA A 51 0.81 -28.60 6.57
C ALA A 51 1.64 -29.73 5.93
N LYS A 52 2.93 -29.47 5.72
CA LYS A 52 3.88 -30.47 5.25
C LYS A 52 4.62 -31.07 6.43
N THR A 53 4.62 -32.39 6.50
CA THR A 53 5.26 -33.14 7.58
C THR A 53 6.37 -34.03 7.05
N GLU A 54 7.43 -34.17 7.83
CA GLU A 54 8.51 -35.12 7.58
C GLU A 54 8.60 -36.14 8.71
N THR A 55 9.11 -37.33 8.37
CA THR A 55 9.31 -38.43 9.30
C THR A 55 10.78 -38.57 9.64
N TYR A 56 11.09 -38.58 10.93
CA TYR A 56 12.42 -38.73 11.50
C TYR A 56 12.49 -40.03 12.30
N TYR A 57 13.70 -40.58 12.39
CA TYR A 57 13.97 -41.75 13.23
C TYR A 57 14.96 -41.38 14.31
N ALA A 58 14.55 -41.55 15.57
CA ALA A 58 15.45 -41.47 16.70
C ALA A 58 15.87 -42.90 17.05
N ILE A 59 17.18 -43.16 17.04
CA ILE A 59 17.74 -44.45 17.46
C ILE A 59 18.52 -44.19 18.74
N THR A 60 18.14 -44.90 19.80
CA THR A 60 18.90 -44.94 21.05
C THR A 60 19.59 -46.29 21.14
N GLU A 61 20.89 -46.28 21.32
CA GLU A 61 21.71 -47.48 21.48
C GLU A 61 22.30 -47.52 22.89
N ILE A 62 22.25 -48.69 23.51
CA ILE A 62 22.86 -48.96 24.81
C ILE A 62 23.87 -50.09 24.61
N GLU A 63 25.14 -49.81 24.94
CA GLU A 63 26.20 -50.82 24.94
C GLU A 63 25.91 -51.92 25.96
N ASN A 64 26.07 -53.19 25.57
CA ASN A 64 25.73 -54.33 26.44
C ASN A 64 26.71 -55.53 26.32
N PRO A 65 28.02 -55.35 26.60
CA PRO A 65 28.98 -56.45 26.52
C PRO A 65 28.70 -57.55 27.58
N PRO A 66 28.91 -58.85 27.26
CA PRO A 66 29.50 -59.39 26.02
C PRO A 66 28.50 -59.59 24.87
N TYR A 67 27.27 -59.10 25.00
CA TYR A 67 26.20 -59.26 24.02
C TYR A 67 26.13 -58.09 23.03
N GLU A 68 25.26 -58.23 22.03
CA GLU A 68 24.96 -57.19 21.06
C GLU A 68 24.36 -55.94 21.76
N PRO A 69 24.65 -54.73 21.26
CA PRO A 69 24.02 -53.51 21.74
C PRO A 69 22.48 -53.56 21.63
N ILE A 70 21.82 -52.99 22.63
CA ILE A 70 20.36 -52.89 22.64
C ILE A 70 19.99 -51.61 21.92
N GLN A 71 19.22 -51.73 20.83
CA GLN A 71 18.73 -50.58 20.06
C GLN A 71 17.23 -50.37 20.23
N ASN A 72 16.82 -49.12 20.45
CA ASN A 72 15.43 -48.69 20.38
C ASN A 72 15.28 -47.69 19.22
N LYS A 73 14.39 -48.00 18.27
CA LYS A 73 14.07 -47.13 17.15
C LYS A 73 12.68 -46.56 17.33
N GLN A 74 12.60 -45.24 17.36
CA GLN A 74 11.36 -44.49 17.45
C GLN A 74 11.15 -43.67 16.19
N THR A 75 9.91 -43.61 15.72
CA THR A 75 9.51 -42.76 14.60
C THR A 75 8.87 -41.49 15.14
N MET A 76 9.30 -40.35 14.63
CA MET A 76 8.79 -39.04 14.98
C MET A 76 8.29 -38.35 13.72
N THR A 77 7.12 -37.71 13.79
CA THR A 77 6.62 -36.85 12.71
C THR A 77 6.77 -35.39 13.14
N ARG A 78 7.34 -34.56 12.27
CA ARG A 78 7.52 -33.13 12.54
C ARG A 78 6.93 -32.33 11.38
N VAL A 79 6.17 -31.30 11.74
CA VAL A 79 5.72 -30.28 10.79
C VAL A 79 6.93 -29.44 10.39
N ILE A 80 7.18 -29.35 9.09
CA ILE A 80 8.26 -28.54 8.51
C ILE A 80 7.72 -27.26 7.86
N GLU A 81 6.47 -27.29 7.40
CA GLU A 81 5.75 -26.13 6.89
C GLU A 81 4.33 -26.18 7.45
N GLU A 82 3.91 -25.11 8.12
CA GLU A 82 2.58 -25.02 8.71
C GLU A 82 1.49 -24.89 7.65
N ALA A 83 0.28 -25.35 7.97
CA ALA A 83 -0.87 -25.13 7.12
C ALA A 83 -1.14 -23.63 7.00
N ARG A 84 -1.47 -23.16 5.79
CA ARG A 84 -1.80 -21.75 5.57
C ARG A 84 -2.95 -21.59 4.59
N THR A 85 -3.66 -20.48 4.70
CA THR A 85 -4.71 -20.10 3.77
C THR A 85 -4.21 -18.99 2.88
N VAL A 86 -4.42 -19.12 1.58
CA VAL A 86 -4.02 -18.17 0.54
C VAL A 86 -5.22 -17.79 -0.32
N PHE A 87 -5.11 -16.66 -1.02
CA PHE A 87 -6.05 -16.27 -2.07
C PHE A 87 -5.40 -16.47 -3.43
N VAL A 88 -6.11 -17.10 -4.35
CA VAL A 88 -5.62 -17.33 -5.72
C VAL A 88 -6.54 -16.70 -6.74
N ASN A 89 -5.95 -16.23 -7.85
CA ASN A 89 -6.70 -15.77 -9.01
C ASN A 89 -7.21 -16.96 -9.85
N SER A 90 -7.92 -16.68 -10.95
CA SER A 90 -8.45 -17.70 -11.87
C SER A 90 -7.38 -18.56 -12.54
N GLU A 91 -6.13 -18.10 -12.57
CA GLU A 91 -4.98 -18.83 -13.10
C GLU A 91 -4.28 -19.69 -12.04
N GLY A 92 -4.75 -19.64 -10.78
CA GLY A 92 -4.17 -20.38 -9.66
C GLY A 92 -2.94 -19.73 -9.03
N THR A 93 -2.64 -18.47 -9.36
CA THR A 93 -1.51 -17.73 -8.78
C THR A 93 -1.92 -17.10 -7.44
N GLU A 94 -1.07 -17.24 -6.43
CA GLU A 94 -1.26 -16.60 -5.12
C GLU A 94 -1.23 -15.07 -5.25
N VAL A 95 -2.28 -14.41 -4.77
CA VAL A 95 -2.43 -12.96 -4.75
C VAL A 95 -2.29 -12.49 -3.31
N THR A 96 -1.29 -11.64 -3.05
CA THR A 96 -0.99 -11.11 -1.72
C THR A 96 -1.60 -9.73 -1.47
N ASP A 97 -1.79 -8.93 -2.53
CA ASP A 97 -2.42 -7.62 -2.46
C ASP A 97 -3.94 -7.74 -2.67
N VAL A 98 -4.62 -8.15 -1.60
CA VAL A 98 -6.07 -8.40 -1.58
C VAL A 98 -6.76 -7.33 -0.75
N CYS A 99 -7.85 -6.77 -1.28
CA CYS A 99 -8.71 -5.85 -0.55
C CYS A 99 -10.16 -6.32 -0.46
N ASP A 100 -10.74 -6.12 0.72
CA ASP A 100 -12.17 -6.29 0.93
C ASP A 100 -12.91 -5.10 0.30
N VAL A 101 -13.98 -5.38 -0.44
CA VAL A 101 -14.72 -4.35 -1.17
C VAL A 101 -16.05 -4.12 -0.51
N GLU A 102 -16.22 -2.92 0.04
CA GLU A 102 -17.28 -1.99 -0.35
C GLU A 102 -16.71 -0.57 -0.18
N ILE A 103 -16.31 0.14 -1.24
CA ILE A 103 -16.10 1.59 -1.17
C ILE A 103 -17.26 2.25 -1.89
N ASN A 104 -18.00 3.12 -1.19
CA ASN A 104 -19.10 3.88 -1.77
C ASN A 104 -18.55 4.98 -2.72
N PRO A 105 -19.40 5.63 -3.55
CA PRO A 105 -18.95 6.65 -4.52
C PRO A 105 -18.25 7.89 -3.93
N ASN A 106 -18.24 8.05 -2.60
CA ASN A 106 -17.54 9.09 -1.85
C ASN A 106 -16.21 8.61 -1.24
N GLY A 107 -15.71 7.42 -1.58
CA GLY A 107 -14.42 6.93 -1.09
C GLY A 107 -14.45 6.26 0.29
N MET A 108 -15.62 6.10 0.92
CA MET A 108 -15.75 5.44 2.24
C MET A 108 -15.90 3.94 2.13
N THR A 109 -15.13 3.18 2.93
CA THR A 109 -15.35 1.75 3.13
C THR A 109 -16.65 1.47 3.91
N SER A 110 -17.23 0.26 3.84
CA SER A 110 -18.45 -0.10 4.58
C SER A 110 -18.32 -0.06 6.11
N ASP A 111 -17.10 0.01 6.64
CA ASP A 111 -16.79 0.27 8.06
C ASP A 111 -16.56 1.75 8.39
N GLY A 112 -16.65 2.66 7.40
CA GLY A 112 -16.56 4.11 7.60
C GLY A 112 -15.15 4.65 7.85
N SER A 113 -14.12 3.89 7.50
CA SER A 113 -12.71 4.30 7.62
C SER A 113 -12.25 5.04 6.36
N PHE A 114 -11.40 6.05 6.55
CA PHE A 114 -10.76 6.82 5.47
C PHE A 114 -9.55 6.08 4.89
#